data_AF-A0A6H9Z8W9-F1
#
_entry.id   AF-A0A6H9Z8W9-F1
#
_cell.length_a   1.000
_cell.length_b   1.000
_cell.length_c   1.000
_cell.angle_alpha   90.00
_cell.angle_beta   90.00
_cell.angle_gamma   90.00
#
_symmetry.space_group_name_H-M   'P 1'
#
loop_
_entity.id
_entity.type
_entity.pdbx_description
1 polymer ?
#
loop_
_entity_poly.entity_id
_entity_poly.type
_entity_poly.pdbx_seq_one_letter_code
_entity_poly.pdbx_strand_id
1 'polypeptide(L)'
;MRFEEHLYCPPLVWLSGVQAHGYLLAWVKHEKTGEWRGVVTWTRVSGDRTNHQRLVITAEARGLRPMEAPAAYAGVPRLLLTTSGEIEVLSGGGV
;
A
#
# COMPACT_ATOMS: atom_id res chain seq x y z
N MET A 1 29.49 9.19 14.20
CA MET A 1 28.07 9.18 13.82
C MET A 1 27.81 7.85 13.11
N ARG A 2 27.06 6.92 13.73
CA ARG A 2 26.66 5.65 13.11
C ARG A 2 25.23 5.85 12.62
N PHE A 3 25.00 5.73 11.31
CA PHE A 3 23.65 5.63 10.77
C PHE A 3 23.19 4.18 10.99
N GLU A 4 22.28 3.95 11.91
CA GLU A 4 21.49 2.72 11.91
C GLU A 4 20.42 2.89 10.83
N GLU A 5 20.71 2.40 9.63
CA GLU A 5 19.75 2.39 8.52
C GLU A 5 18.69 1.31 8.78
N HIS A 6 17.60 1.69 9.45
CA HIS A 6 16.34 0.98 9.30
C HIS A 6 15.73 1.37 7.95
N LEU A 7 16.31 0.86 6.86
CA LEU A 7 15.78 1.03 5.51
C LEU A 7 14.40 0.36 5.43
N TYR A 8 13.35 1.17 5.52
CA TYR A 8 11.99 0.70 5.26
C TYR A 8 11.80 0.54 3.74
N CYS A 9 11.71 -0.71 3.29
CA CYS A 9 11.38 -1.07 1.92
C CYS A 9 9.98 -1.70 1.89
N PRO A 10 8.91 -0.93 1.59
CA PRO A 10 7.58 -1.51 1.47
C PRO A 10 7.55 -2.53 0.32
N PRO A 11 6.73 -3.59 0.42
CA PRO A 11 6.71 -4.65 -0.59
C PRO A 11 6.01 -4.21 -1.88
N LEU A 12 6.45 -4.79 -2.99
CA LEU A 12 5.96 -4.57 -4.35
C LEU A 12 4.60 -5.23 -4.58
N VAL A 13 3.76 -4.56 -5.35
CA VAL A 13 2.49 -5.09 -5.84
C VAL A 13 2.30 -4.70 -7.30
N TRP A 14 1.63 -5.57 -8.05
CA TRP A 14 1.09 -5.23 -9.37
C TRP A 14 -0.31 -4.62 -9.22
N LEU A 15 -0.50 -3.43 -9.78
CA LEU A 15 -1.78 -2.71 -9.79
C LEU A 15 -2.52 -2.98 -11.09
N SER A 16 -3.54 -3.84 -11.04
CA SER A 16 -4.27 -4.26 -12.24
C SER A 16 -5.02 -3.10 -12.93
N GLY A 17 -5.53 -2.14 -12.16
CA GLY A 17 -6.31 -1.01 -12.70
C GLY A 17 -5.50 0.01 -13.53
N VAL A 18 -4.19 0.11 -13.27
CA VAL A 18 -3.29 1.04 -14.00
C VAL A 18 -2.16 0.32 -14.73
N GLN A 19 -2.13 -1.03 -14.66
CA GLN A 19 -1.11 -1.88 -15.27
C GLN A 19 0.32 -1.45 -14.94
N ALA A 20 0.58 -1.22 -13.65
CA ALA A 20 1.87 -0.72 -13.17
C ALA A 20 2.33 -1.45 -11.90
N HIS A 21 3.63 -1.34 -11.63
CA HIS A 21 4.24 -1.73 -10.36
C HIS A 21 4.08 -0.60 -9.35
N GLY A 22 3.89 -0.94 -8.09
CA GLY A 22 3.93 0.02 -6.99
C GLY A 22 4.29 -0.64 -5.67
N TYR A 23 4.41 0.19 -4.64
CA TYR A 23 4.77 -0.23 -3.29
C TYR A 23 3.57 -0.12 -2.36
N LEU A 24 3.22 -1.21 -1.70
CA LEU A 24 2.12 -1.27 -0.77
C LEU A 24 2.53 -0.64 0.56
N LEU A 25 1.88 0.46 0.93
CA LEU A 25 2.21 1.25 2.10
C LEU A 25 1.37 0.86 3.32
N ALA A 26 0.10 0.49 3.12
CA ALA A 26 -0.81 0.07 4.17
C ALA A 26 -2.03 -0.67 3.59
N TRP A 27 -2.68 -1.46 4.43
CA TRP A 27 -4.05 -1.94 4.23
C TRP A 27 -5.01 -1.08 5.03
N VAL A 28 -6.09 -0.61 4.43
CA VAL A 28 -7.16 0.16 5.10
C VAL A 28 -8.46 -0.62 4.98
N LYS A 29 -9.08 -0.92 6.12
CA LYS A 29 -10.43 -1.48 6.20
C LYS A 29 -11.43 -0.35 6.38
N HIS A 30 -12.46 -0.28 5.55
CA HIS A 30 -13.58 0.63 5.78
C HIS A 30 -14.51 0.04 6.86
N GLU A 31 -14.78 0.76 7.94
CA GLU A 31 -15.64 0.29 9.03
C GLU A 31 -17.06 -0.03 8.55
N LYS A 32 -17.65 0.87 7.75
CA LYS A 32 -19.03 0.75 7.26
C LYS A 32 -19.26 -0.49 6.38
N THR A 33 -18.32 -0.77 5.48
CA THR A 33 -18.50 -1.79 4.43
C THR A 33 -17.71 -3.06 4.72
N GLY A 34 -16.75 -3.01 5.64
CA GLY A 34 -15.79 -4.09 5.89
C GLY A 34 -14.77 -4.30 4.77
N GLU A 35 -14.82 -3.50 3.71
CA GLU A 35 -13.98 -3.63 2.52
C GLU A 35 -12.53 -3.25 2.82
N TRP A 36 -11.60 -4.08 2.33
CA TRP A 36 -10.17 -3.79 2.39
C TRP A 36 -9.66 -3.13 1.10
N ARG A 37 -8.88 -2.06 1.28
CA ARG A 37 -8.16 -1.36 0.21
C ARG A 37 -6.67 -1.26 0.55
N GLY A 38 -5.83 -1.34 -0.46
CA GLY A 38 -4.40 -1.05 -0.30
C GLY A 38 -4.09 0.39 -0.64
N VAL A 39 -3.32 1.07 0.22
CA VAL A 39 -2.69 2.34 -0.09
C VAL A 39 -1.38 2.04 -0.81
N VAL A 40 -1.27 2.47 -2.06
CA VAL A 40 -0.15 2.12 -2.92
C VAL A 40 0.45 3.37 -3.51
N THR A 41 1.78 3.45 -3.50
CA THR A 41 2.51 4.46 -4.27
C THR A 41 3.09 3.85 -5.54
N TRP A 42 2.99 4.56 -6.65
CA TRP A 42 3.54 4.14 -7.94
C TRP A 42 4.00 5.36 -8.73
N THR A 43 4.85 5.14 -9.73
CA THR A 43 5.34 6.19 -10.62
C THR A 43 4.60 6.11 -11.94
N ARG A 44 3.83 7.14 -12.26
CA ARG A 44 3.24 7.32 -13.57
C ARG A 44 4.28 7.90 -14.52
N VAL A 45 4.43 7.29 -15.69
CA VAL A 45 5.25 7.80 -16.79
C VAL A 45 4.30 8.21 -17.91
N SER A 46 4.27 9.50 -18.26
CA SER A 46 3.56 9.95 -19.47
C SER A 46 4.39 9.70 -20.73
N GLY A 47 3.73 9.66 -21.89
CA GLY A 47 4.33 9.31 -23.17
C GLY A 47 5.49 10.18 -23.64
N ASP A 48 5.66 11.38 -23.07
CA ASP A 48 6.78 12.29 -23.34
C ASP A 48 8.04 12.00 -22.49
N ARG A 49 8.03 10.96 -21.64
CA ARG A 49 9.16 10.45 -20.82
C ARG A 49 9.87 11.46 -19.91
N THR A 50 9.37 12.69 -19.81
CA THR A 50 9.93 13.75 -18.97
C THR A 50 9.06 14.05 -17.76
N ASN A 51 7.76 13.69 -17.79
CA ASN A 51 6.85 13.89 -16.67
C ASN A 51 6.64 12.58 -15.91
N HIS A 52 7.57 12.31 -14.99
CA HIS A 52 7.45 11.24 -14.00
C HIS A 52 6.72 11.77 -12.77
N GLN A 53 5.53 11.27 -12.51
CA GLN A 53 4.75 11.67 -11.34
C GLN A 53 4.64 10.52 -10.35
N ARG A 54 5.12 10.73 -9.12
CA ARG A 54 4.83 9.83 -8.02
C ARG A 54 3.40 10.08 -7.55
N LEU A 55 2.59 9.04 -7.56
CA LEU A 55 1.21 9.09 -7.10
C LEU A 55 1.04 8.18 -5.88
N VAL A 56 0.05 8.51 -5.05
CA VAL A 56 -0.44 7.65 -3.97
C VAL A 56 -1.93 7.46 -4.22
N ILE A 57 -2.38 6.21 -4.29
CA ILE A 57 -3.77 5.86 -4.56
C ILE A 57 -4.27 4.82 -3.56
N THR A 58 -5.58 4.74 -3.39
CA THR A 58 -6.25 3.58 -2.80
C THR A 58 -6.74 2.66 -3.92
N ALA A 59 -6.37 1.38 -3.86
CA ALA A 59 -6.86 0.36 -4.77
C ALA A 59 -7.62 -0.73 -4.00
N GLU A 60 -8.67 -1.29 -4.60
CA GLU A 60 -9.34 -2.45 -4.05
C GLU A 60 -8.37 -3.62 -3.89
N ALA A 61 -8.48 -4.40 -2.81
CA ALA A 61 -7.55 -5.50 -2.55
C ALA A 61 -7.48 -6.51 -3.71
N ARG A 62 -8.61 -6.80 -4.38
CA ARG A 62 -8.66 -7.68 -5.57
C ARG A 62 -7.86 -7.17 -6.77
N GLY A 63 -7.61 -5.85 -6.83
CA GLY A 63 -6.85 -5.22 -7.89
C GLY A 63 -5.33 -5.26 -7.66
N LEU A 64 -4.89 -5.68 -6.47
CA LEU A 64 -3.49 -5.73 -6.06
C LEU A 64 -3.00 -7.18 -6.07
N ARG A 65 -1.98 -7.47 -6.87
CA ARG A 65 -1.34 -8.80 -6.88
C ARG A 65 0.01 -8.72 -6.18
N PRO A 66 0.26 -9.54 -5.14
CA PRO A 66 1.58 -9.68 -4.55
C PRO A 66 2.62 -10.09 -5.60
N MET A 67 3.82 -9.52 -5.50
CA MET A 67 4.96 -9.82 -6.36
C MET A 67 6.15 -10.41 -5.60
N GLU A 68 6.06 -10.45 -4.27
CA GLU A 68 7.08 -10.97 -3.37
C GLU A 68 6.53 -12.10 -2.49
N ALA A 69 7.40 -12.73 -1.70
CA ALA A 69 6.96 -13.75 -0.75
C ALA A 69 6.04 -13.15 0.33
N PRO A 70 5.07 -13.92 0.87
CA PRO A 70 4.13 -13.42 1.89
C PRO A 70 4.80 -12.74 3.10
N ALA A 71 5.99 -13.19 3.50
CA ALA A 71 6.76 -12.62 4.59
C ALA A 71 7.10 -11.13 4.39
N ALA A 72 7.28 -10.68 3.14
CA ALA A 72 7.56 -9.27 2.83
C ALA A 72 6.38 -8.34 3.18
N TYR A 73 5.16 -8.90 3.26
CA TYR A 73 3.94 -8.15 3.57
C TYR A 73 3.57 -8.17 5.05
N ALA A 74 4.28 -8.94 5.89
CA ALA A 74 3.94 -9.10 7.29
C ALA A 74 3.95 -7.77 8.05
N GLY A 75 4.94 -6.92 7.75
CA GLY A 75 5.11 -5.59 8.35
C GLY A 75 4.23 -4.49 7.76
N VAL A 76 3.39 -4.78 6.76
CA VAL A 76 2.51 -3.76 6.16
C VAL A 76 1.45 -3.35 7.19
N PRO A 77 1.36 -2.06 7.56
CA PRO A 77 0.38 -1.56 8.50
C PRO A 77 -1.05 -1.91 8.08
N ARG A 78 -1.88 -2.23 9.08
CA ARG A 78 -3.32 -2.42 8.92
C ARG A 78 -4.02 -1.30 9.65
N LEU A 79 -4.92 -0.63 8.96
CA LEU A 79 -5.61 0.57 9.42
C LEU A 79 -7.12 0.37 9.30
N LEU A 80 -7.87 1.05 10.16
CA LEU A 80 -9.33 1.15 10.08
C LEU A 80 -9.67 2.60 9.71
N LEU A 81 -10.48 2.77 8.66
CA LEU A 81 -11.16 4.03 8.38
C LEU A 81 -12.55 3.95 9.03
N THR A 82 -12.71 4.67 10.13
CA THR A 82 -13.95 4.71 10.91
C THR A 82 -15.06 5.42 10.12
N THR A 83 -16.30 5.22 10.56
CA THR A 83 -17.47 5.95 10.07
C THR A 83 -17.44 7.44 10.41
N SER A 84 -16.68 7.84 11.44
CA SER A 84 -16.35 9.25 11.73
C SER A 84 -15.35 9.87 10.75
N GLY A 85 -14.69 9.04 9.92
CA GLY A 85 -13.66 9.48 8.96
C GLY A 85 -12.25 9.50 9.55
N GLU A 86 -12.06 8.96 10.74
CA GLU A 86 -10.77 8.87 11.42
C GLU A 86 -10.01 7.61 11.00
N ILE A 87 -8.68 7.64 11.15
CA ILE A 87 -7.80 6.51 10.85
C ILE A 87 -7.25 5.96 12.16
N GLU A 88 -7.52 4.69 12.43
CA GLU A 88 -6.98 3.96 13.57
C GLU A 88 -6.02 2.87 13.13
N VAL A 89 -4.95 2.64 13.89
CA VAL A 89 -4.04 1.52 13.65
C VAL A 89 -4.66 0.25 14.23
N LEU A 90 -4.90 -0.73 13.38
CA LEU A 90 -5.28 -2.06 13.82
C LEU A 90 -4.05 -2.72 14.44
N SER A 91 -4.04 -2.86 15.76
CA SER A 91 -3.02 -3.61 16.48
C SER A 91 -3.00 -5.05 15.95
N GLY A 92 -1.84 -5.53 15.50
CA GLY A 92 -1.72 -6.84 14.84
C GLY A 92 -2.09 -7.99 15.77
N GLY A 93 -3.19 -8.69 15.46
CA GLY A 93 -3.42 -10.05 15.94
C GLY A 93 -2.47 -11.00 15.21
N GLY A 94 -1.59 -11.64 15.96
CA GLY A 94 -0.73 -12.71 15.44
C GLY A 94 -1.55 -13.89 14.95
N VAL A 95 -1.03 -14.55 13.92
CA VAL A 95 -1.28 -15.96 13.65
C VAL A 95 0.07 -16.61 13.42
#